data_AF-A0A1B8PWG0-F1
#
_entry.id   AF-A0A1B8PWG0-F1
#
_cell.length_a   1.000
_cell.length_b   1.000
_cell.length_c   1.000
_cell.angle_alpha   90.00
_cell.angle_beta   90.00
_cell.angle_gamma   90.00
#
_symmetry.space_group_name_H-M   'P 1'
#
loop_
_entity.id
_entity.type
_entity.pdbx_description
1 polymer ?
#
loop_
_entity_poly.entity_id
_entity_poly.type
_entity_poly.pdbx_seq_one_letter_code
_entity_poly.pdbx_strand_id
1 'polypeptide(L)' 'MIVAISEGLIVKIGLYGLLPAFIAFLFFIMWDMAKSTNAGKAGTFWIFVALGAGFVGFLLKIVIEFVLKTWFI' A
#
# COMPACT_ATOMS: atom_id res chain seq x y z
N MET A 1 -8.75 -0.41 -32.22
CA MET A 1 -9.20 0.78 -31.48
C MET A 1 -10.03 0.47 -30.21
N ILE A 2 -10.09 -0.78 -29.73
CA ILE A 2 -10.75 -1.13 -28.45
C ILE A 2 -9.78 -1.06 -27.25
N VAL A 3 -8.46 -1.04 -27.50
CA VAL A 3 -7.43 -1.13 -26.45
C VAL A 3 -7.00 0.25 -25.89
N ALA A 4 -7.16 1.35 -26.64
CA ALA A 4 -6.56 2.65 -26.29
C ALA A 4 -7.43 3.59 -25.43
N ILE A 5 -8.75 3.39 -25.34
CA ILE A 5 -9.65 4.31 -24.58
C ILE A 5 -9.60 4.03 -23.06
N SER A 6 -9.07 2.88 -22.65
CA SER A 6 -9.25 2.37 -21.28
C SER A 6 -7.98 2.35 -20.41
N GLU A 7 -6.78 2.46 -20.98
CA GLU A 7 -5.53 2.32 -20.20
C GLU A 7 -5.42 3.29 -19.02
N GLY A 8 -5.71 4.57 -19.22
CA GLY A 8 -5.72 5.55 -18.12
C GLY A 8 -6.82 5.31 -17.08
N LEU A 9 -7.98 4.80 -17.52
CA LEU A 9 -9.13 4.54 -16.66
C LEU A 9 -8.94 3.26 -15.84
N ILE A 10 -8.46 2.19 -16.47
CA ILE A 10 -8.08 0.92 -15.82
C ILE A 10 -6.98 1.18 -14.79
N VAL A 11 -5.96 1.96 -15.15
CA VAL A 11 -4.88 2.31 -14.22
C VAL A 11 -5.42 3.13 -13.05
N LYS A 12 -6.31 4.11 -13.29
CA LYS A 12 -6.89 4.93 -12.22
C LYS A 12 -7.76 4.10 -11.27
N ILE A 13 -8.60 3.22 -11.79
CA ILE A 13 -9.47 2.35 -10.96
C ILE A 13 -8.64 1.29 -10.23
N GLY A 14 -7.64 0.72 -10.89
CA GLY A 14 -6.71 -0.23 -10.27
C GLY A 14 -5.92 0.40 -9.13
N LEU A 15 -5.34 1.59 -9.37
CA LEU A 15 -4.47 2.28 -8.42
C LEU A 15 -5.23 2.85 -7.21
N TYR A 16 -6.41 3.44 -7.44
CA TYR A 16 -7.19 4.10 -6.37
C TYR A 16 -8.32 3.25 -5.79
N GLY A 17 -8.69 2.14 -6.42
CA GLY A 17 -9.77 1.26 -5.96
C GLY A 17 -9.27 -0.12 -5.53
N LEU A 18 -8.73 -0.89 -6.48
CA LEU A 18 -8.33 -2.28 -6.23
C LEU A 18 -7.12 -2.39 -5.31
N LEU A 19 -6.09 -1.57 -5.55
CA LEU A 19 -4.83 -1.62 -4.81
C LEU A 19 -5.01 -1.29 -3.32
N PRO A 20 -5.73 -0.22 -2.91
CA PRO A 20 -5.97 0.06 -1.50
C PRO A 20 -6.81 -1.02 -0.81
N ALA A 21 -7.81 -1.58 -1.50
CA ALA A 21 -8.61 -2.68 -0.99
C ALA A 21 -7.75 -3.94 -0.73
N PHE A 22 -6.84 -4.25 -1.66
CA PHE A 22 -5.90 -5.34 -1.50
C PHE A 22 -4.93 -5.11 -0.33
N ILE A 23 -4.38 -3.90 -0.21
CA ILE A 23 -3.49 -3.53 0.90
C ILE A 23 -4.22 -3.65 2.25
N ALA A 24 -5.47 -3.19 2.34
CA ALA A 24 -6.28 -3.34 3.56
C ALA A 24 -6.48 -4.81 3.94
N PHE A 25 -6.69 -5.69 2.95
CA PHE A 25 -6.78 -7.14 3.17
C PHE A 25 -5.45 -7.73 3.66
N LEU A 26 -4.31 -7.26 3.17
CA LEU A 26 -2.99 -7.67 3.69
C LEU A 26 -2.81 -7.26 5.16
N PHE A 27 -3.22 -6.05 5.55
CA PHE A 27 -3.19 -5.62 6.95
C PHE A 27 -4.07 -6.49 7.85
N PHE A 28 -5.23 -6.91 7.35
CA PHE A 28 -6.10 -7.84 8.06
C PHE A 28 -5.42 -9.18 8.33
N ILE A 29 -4.77 -9.76 7.31
CA ILE A 29 -4.03 -11.02 7.47
C ILE A 29 -2.83 -10.86 8.40
N MET A 30 -2.07 -9.76 8.31
CA MET A 30 -0.94 -9.50 9.21
C MET A 30 -1.40 -9.41 10.67
N TRP A 31 -2.55 -8.80 10.91
CA TRP A 31 -3.14 -8.71 12.25
C TRP A 31 -3.53 -10.08 12.78
N ASP A 32 -4.17 -10.91 11.96
CA ASP A 32 -4.51 -12.29 12.32
C ASP A 32 -3.24 -13.13 12.58
N MET A 33 -2.21 -12.98 11.74
CA MET A 33 -0.92 -13.66 11.89
C MET A 33 -0.18 -13.24 13.17
N ALA A 34 -0.21 -11.95 13.53
CA ALA A 34 0.40 -11.47 14.77
C ALA A 34 -0.29 -12.09 16.00
N LYS A 35 -1.62 -12.27 15.93
CA LYS A 35 -2.39 -12.90 17.00
C LYS A 35 -2.19 -14.42 17.06
N SER A 36 -2.18 -15.10 15.91
CA SER A 36 -2.05 -16.56 15.83
C SER A 36 -0.65 -17.04 16.25
N THR A 37 0.38 -16.24 16.00
CA THR A 37 1.76 -16.56 16.40
C THR A 37 2.08 -16.22 17.86
N ASN A 38 1.11 -15.70 18.63
CA ASN A 38 1.37 -15.12 19.97
C ASN A 38 2.54 -14.13 19.96
N ALA A 39 2.70 -13.40 18.85
CA ALA A 39 3.69 -12.37 18.75
C ALA A 39 3.33 -11.30 19.79
N GLY A 40 4.07 -11.24 20.90
CA GLY A 40 3.87 -10.22 21.94
C GLY A 40 3.98 -8.80 21.36
N LYS A 41 3.85 -7.76 22.19
CA LYS A 41 3.83 -6.35 21.72
C LYS A 41 4.99 -6.00 20.76
N ALA A 42 6.20 -6.49 21.04
CA ALA A 42 7.36 -6.29 20.17
C ALA A 42 7.27 -7.11 18.87
N GLY A 43 6.73 -8.32 18.91
CA GLY A 43 6.57 -9.18 17.74
C GLY A 43 5.52 -8.65 16.77
N THR A 44 4.37 -8.18 17.26
CA THR A 44 3.37 -7.50 16.41
C THR A 44 3.96 -6.28 15.73
N PHE A 45 4.77 -5.48 16.44
CA PHE A 45 5.46 -4.33 15.86
C PHE A 45 6.38 -4.72 14.70
N TRP A 46 7.23 -5.73 14.89
CA TRP A 46 8.12 -6.20 13.83
C TRP A 46 7.38 -6.86 12.66
N ILE A 47 6.27 -7.56 12.90
CA ILE A 47 5.40 -8.09 11.83
C ILE A 47 4.88 -6.95 10.96
N PHE A 48 4.35 -5.89 11.58
CA PHE A 48 3.84 -4.73 10.86
C PHE A 48 4.94 -3.96 10.13
N VAL A 49 6.13 -3.82 10.73
CA VAL A 49 7.26 -3.11 10.10
C VAL A 49 7.84 -3.94 8.96
N ALA A 50 8.15 -5.22 9.15
CA ALA A 50 8.80 -6.04 8.14
C ALA A 50 7.90 -6.32 6.94
N LEU A 51 6.61 -6.65 7.16
CA LEU A 51 5.67 -6.94 6.08
C LEU A 51 5.03 -5.67 5.52
N GLY A 52 4.77 -4.67 6.36
CA GLY A 52 4.15 -3.39 5.95
C GLY A 52 5.13 -2.40 5.33
N ALA A 53 6.45 -2.56 5.49
CA ALA A 53 7.47 -1.66 4.94
C ALA A 53 7.32 -1.44 3.42
N GLY A 54 6.92 -2.47 2.66
CA GLY A 54 6.73 -2.35 1.21
C GLY A 54 5.65 -1.32 0.84
N PHE A 55 4.51 -1.34 1.54
CA PHE A 55 3.45 -0.35 1.36
C PHE A 55 3.84 1.03 1.88
N VAL A 56 4.54 1.08 3.02
CA VAL A 56 5.03 2.35 3.58
C VAL A 56 5.99 3.04 2.61
N GLY A 57 6.89 2.29 1.95
CA GLY A 57 7.76 2.80 0.89
C GLY A 57 6.99 3.34 -0.32
N PHE A 58 5.90 2.68 -0.71
CA PHE A 58 5.01 3.17 -1.75
C PHE A 58 4.32 4.50 -1.37
N LEU A 59 3.86 4.63 -0.12
CA LEU A 59 3.32 5.89 0.39
C LEU A 59 4.36 7.01 0.39
N LEU A 60 5.57 6.71 0.87
CA LEU A 60 6.70 7.64 0.87
C LEU A 60 7.00 8.16 -0.54
N LYS A 61 6.99 7.28 -1.55
CA LYS A 61 7.13 7.70 -2.95
C LYS A 61 6.08 8.74 -3.34
N ILE A 62 4.79 8.49 -3.04
CA ILE A 62 3.70 9.42 -3.36
C ILE A 62 3.91 10.78 -2.67
N VAL A 63 4.29 10.76 -1.39
CA VAL A 63 4.55 11.99 -0.62
C VAL A 63 5.74 12.75 -1.21
N ILE A 64 6.84 12.07 -1.52
CA ILE A 64 8.02 12.68 -2.14
C ILE A 64 7.65 13.28 -3.50
N GLU A 65 6.91 12.55 -4.32
CA GLU A 65 6.44 13.02 -5.63
C GLU A 65 5.55 14.26 -5.47
N PHE A 66 4.65 14.27 -4.50
CA PHE A 66 3.78 15.41 -4.20
C PHE A 66 4.57 16.63 -3.72
N VAL A 67 5.50 16.45 -2.79
CA VAL A 67 6.33 17.53 -2.25
C VAL A 67 7.22 18.11 -3.33
N LEU A 68 7.90 17.26 -4.12
CA LEU A 68 8.75 17.70 -5.22
C LEU A 68 7.94 18.48 -6.26
N LYS A 69 6.76 17.98 -6.63
CA LYS A 69 5.87 18.65 -7.60
C LYS A 69 5.28 19.95 -7.06
N THR A 70 5.13 20.11 -5.75
CA THR A 70 4.59 21.33 -5.13
C THR A 70 5.66 22.40 -4.93
N TRP A 71 6.92 22.01 -4.69
CA TRP A 71 8.02 22.93 -4.37
C TRP A 71 8.91 23.31 -5.55
N PHE A 72 9.08 22.43 -6.54
CA PHE A 72 10.08 22.62 -7.62
C PHE A 72 9.50 22.84 -9.02
N ILE A 73 8.20 22.63 -9.22
CA ILE A 73 7.46 22.88 -10.47
C ILE A 73 6.36 23.89 -10.19
#